data_AF-A0A7H4LSD4-F1
#
_entry.id   AF-A0A7H4LSD4-F1
#
_cell.length_a   1.000
_cell.length_b   1.000
_cell.length_c   1.000
_cell.angle_alpha   90.00
_cell.angle_beta   90.00
_cell.angle_gamma   90.00
#
_symmetry.space_group_name_H-M   'P 1'
#
loop_
_entity.id
_entity.type
_entity.pdbx_description
1 polymer ?
#
loop_
_entity_poly.entity_id
_entity_poly.type
_entity_poly.pdbx_seq_one_letter_code
_entity_poly.pdbx_strand_id
1 'polypeptide(L)' 'MPAIRVAVADTVGAGDTVNAGILASLSQAGLLEKEKLVTLSREQVRQAVDLGMRAAAVTVSRPGANPPWDHEL' A
#
# COMPACT_ATOMS: atom_id res chain seq x y z
N MET A 1 -0.36 8.78 -7.08
CA MET A 1 -0.99 7.76 -7.96
C MET A 1 -2.48 8.07 -8.02
N PRO A 2 -3.15 7.89 -9.17
CA PRO A 2 -4.61 8.00 -9.22
C PRO A 2 -5.26 6.88 -8.39
N ALA A 3 -6.52 7.07 -8.00
CA ALA A 3 -7.27 6.03 -7.28
C ALA A 3 -7.55 4.82 -8.19
N ILE A 4 -7.52 3.62 -7.62
CA ILE A 4 -7.89 2.37 -8.31
C ILE A 4 -9.40 2.18 -8.15
N ARG A 5 -10.11 2.03 -9.27
CA ARG A 5 -11.57 1.91 -9.25
C ARG A 5 -11.97 0.50 -8.84
N VAL A 6 -12.80 0.41 -7.80
CA VAL A 6 -13.39 -0.84 -7.31
C VAL A 6 -14.86 -0.61 -6.95
N ALA A 7 -15.63 -1.70 -6.83
CA ALA A 7 -16.94 -1.64 -6.19
C ALA A 7 -16.71 -1.50 -4.67
N VAL A 8 -17.05 -0.33 -4.11
CA VAL A 8 -16.79 -0.02 -2.70
C VAL A 8 -17.82 -0.71 -1.81
N ALA A 9 -17.36 -1.46 -0.81
CA ALA A 9 -18.19 -2.09 0.21
C ALA A 9 -18.12 -1.33 1.56
N ASP A 10 -16.91 -0.96 2.00
CA ASP A 10 -16.60 -0.21 3.22
C ASP A 10 -15.24 0.51 3.03
N THR A 11 -14.87 1.48 3.86
CA THR A 11 -13.57 2.15 3.84
C THR A 11 -12.79 2.08 5.15
N VAL A 12 -13.36 1.45 6.18
CA VAL A 12 -12.69 1.26 7.47
C VAL A 12 -11.38 0.47 7.28
N GLY A 13 -10.27 0.97 7.85
CA GLY A 13 -8.96 0.32 7.78
C GLY A 13 -8.22 0.43 6.44
N ALA A 14 -8.79 1.14 5.44
CA ALA A 14 -8.11 1.36 4.16
C ALA A 14 -6.79 2.14 4.34
N GLY A 15 -6.77 3.15 5.22
CA GLY A 15 -5.55 3.92 5.53
C GLY A 15 -4.46 3.07 6.19
N ASP A 16 -4.84 2.15 7.09
CA ASP A 16 -3.90 1.21 7.70
C ASP A 16 -3.31 0.27 6.64
N THR A 17 -4.13 -0.13 5.66
CA THR A 17 -3.66 -0.94 4.53
C THR A 17 -2.71 -0.17 3.61
N VAL A 18 -2.94 1.13 3.37
CA VAL A 18 -1.99 1.98 2.66
C VAL A 18 -0.65 2.01 3.39
N ASN A 19 -0.66 2.21 4.71
CA ASN A 19 0.55 2.22 5.53
C ASN A 19 1.30 0.89 5.44
N ALA A 20 0.58 -0.23 5.57
CA ALA A 20 1.15 -1.56 5.47
C ALA A 20 1.80 -1.81 4.09
N GLY A 21 1.11 -1.47 3.00
CA GLY A 21 1.65 -1.67 1.64
C GLY A 21 2.88 -0.80 1.34
N ILE A 22 2.91 0.46 1.82
CA ILE A 22 4.10 1.32 1.69
C ILE A 22 5.29 0.71 2.44
N LEU A 23 5.10 0.33 3.70
CA LEU A 23 6.15 -0.25 4.53
C LEU A 23 6.61 -1.62 3.99
N ALA A 24 5.69 -2.44 3.50
CA ALA A 24 5.99 -3.73 2.88
C ALA A 24 6.86 -3.56 1.63
N SER A 25 6.53 -2.63 0.74
CA SER A 25 7.32 -2.35 -0.46
C SER A 25 8.73 -1.86 -0.10
N LEU A 26 8.86 -0.94 0.84
CA LEU A 26 10.16 -0.45 1.29
C LEU A 26 10.98 -1.55 1.99
N SER A 27 10.33 -2.43 2.74
CA SER A 27 10.95 -3.59 3.38
C SER A 27 11.51 -4.57 2.34
N GLN A 28 10.70 -4.94 1.36
CA GLN A 28 11.08 -5.84 0.26
C GLN A 28 12.24 -5.27 -0.57
N ALA A 29 12.30 -3.95 -0.73
CA ALA A 29 13.38 -3.26 -1.41
C ALA A 29 14.64 -3.03 -0.54
N GLY A 30 14.62 -3.39 0.76
CA GLY A 30 15.73 -3.18 1.68
C GLY A 30 16.00 -1.70 2.01
N LEU A 31 14.95 -0.87 2.04
CA LEU A 31 15.00 0.60 2.16
C LEU A 31 14.54 1.13 3.53
N LEU A 32 14.19 0.27 4.49
CA LEU A 32 13.75 0.66 5.84
C LEU A 32 14.93 1.02 6.79
N GLU A 33 15.79 1.91 6.32
CA GLU A 33 16.87 2.54 7.11
C GLU A 33 16.76 4.05 6.98
N LYS A 34 17.01 4.81 8.05
CA LYS A 34 16.77 6.27 8.07
C LYS A 34 17.52 7.00 6.96
N GLU A 35 18.76 6.58 6.69
CA GLU A 35 19.65 7.13 5.68
C GLU A 35 19.15 6.85 4.25
N LYS A 36 18.51 5.69 4.04
CA LYS A 36 17.93 5.30 2.75
C LYS A 36 16.59 6.02 2.49
N LEU A 37 15.81 6.25 3.54
CA LEU A 37 14.52 6.95 3.44
C LEU A 37 14.66 8.40 2.96
N VAL A 38 15.75 9.09 3.32
CA VAL A 38 16.00 10.47 2.88
C VAL A 38 16.57 10.58 1.46
N THR A 39 16.95 9.46 0.86
CA THR A 39 17.55 9.39 -0.49
C THR A 39 16.70 8.62 -1.50
N LEU A 40 15.43 8.36 -1.17
CA LEU A 40 14.52 7.63 -2.05
C LEU A 40 14.38 8.32 -3.42
N SER A 41 14.60 7.55 -4.48
CA SER A 41 14.27 7.97 -5.83
C SER A 41 12.77 8.11 -5.99
N ARG A 42 12.36 8.94 -6.97
CA ARG A 42 10.96 9.09 -7.36
C ARG A 42 10.29 7.74 -7.69
N GLU A 43 11.04 6.83 -8.30
CA GLU A 43 10.51 5.51 -8.67
C GLU A 43 10.29 4.61 -7.46
N GLN A 44 11.20 4.61 -6.48
CA GLN A 44 11.00 3.87 -5.23
C GLN A 44 9.79 4.38 -4.44
N VAL A 45 9.60 5.70 -4.37
CA VAL A 45 8.40 6.30 -3.77
C VAL A 45 7.14 5.87 -4.54
N ARG A 46 7.21 5.90 -5.88
CA ARG A 46 6.08 5.50 -6.73
C ARG A 46 5.68 4.05 -6.48
N GLN A 47 6.65 3.13 -6.42
CA GLN A 47 6.41 1.71 -6.18
C GLN A 47 5.81 1.45 -4.79
N ALA A 48 6.31 2.13 -3.76
CA ALA A 48 5.77 1.98 -2.41
C ALA A 48 4.32 2.48 -2.30
N VAL A 49 4.03 3.64 -2.89
CA VAL A 49 2.67 4.19 -2.94
C VAL A 49 1.75 3.30 -3.79
N ASP A 50 2.23 2.75 -4.90
CA ASP A 50 1.46 1.86 -5.77
C ASP A 50 1.01 0.58 -5.02
N LEU A 51 1.92 -0.06 -4.27
CA LEU A 51 1.58 -1.24 -3.47
C LEU A 51 0.54 -0.90 -2.39
N GLY A 52 0.73 0.21 -1.66
CA GLY A 52 -0.24 0.69 -0.68
C GLY A 52 -1.63 0.95 -1.28
N MET A 53 -1.70 1.55 -2.46
CA MET A 53 -2.96 1.83 -3.15
C MET A 53 -3.64 0.55 -3.65
N ARG A 54 -2.89 -0.40 -4.21
CA ARG A 54 -3.42 -1.71 -4.63
C ARG A 54 -3.97 -2.49 -3.45
N ALA A 55 -3.25 -2.52 -2.34
CA ALA A 55 -3.70 -3.21 -1.14
C ALA A 55 -4.96 -2.57 -0.55
N ALA A 56 -4.99 -1.24 -0.42
CA ALA A 56 -6.16 -0.54 0.08
C ALA A 56 -7.38 -0.68 -0.86
N ALA A 57 -7.18 -0.79 -2.17
CA ALA A 57 -8.26 -1.05 -3.12
C ALA A 57 -8.96 -2.40 -2.86
N VAL A 58 -8.21 -3.42 -2.41
CA VAL A 58 -8.81 -4.68 -1.98
C VAL A 58 -9.55 -4.50 -0.66
N THR A 59 -8.97 -3.81 0.32
CA THR A 59 -9.64 -3.54 1.61
C THR A 59 -10.98 -2.83 1.41
N VAL A 60 -11.02 -1.78 0.58
CA VAL A 60 -12.28 -1.04 0.37
C VAL A 60 -13.35 -1.82 -0.42
N SER A 61 -12.97 -2.93 -1.06
CA SER A 61 -13.89 -3.81 -1.78
C SER A 61 -14.56 -4.87 -0.87
N ARG A 62 -14.16 -4.92 0.41
CA ARG A 62 -14.62 -5.91 1.40
C ARG A 62 -15.24 -5.19 2.61
N PRO A 63 -16.17 -5.82 3.36
CA PRO A 63 -16.67 -5.25 4.61
C PRO A 63 -15.58 -5.19 5.69
N GLY A 64 -15.47 -4.05 6.39
CA GLY A 64 -14.53 -3.84 7.49
C GLY A 64 -13.06 -3.75 7.09
N ALA A 65 -12.19 -3.69 8.10
CA ALA A 65 -10.73 -3.68 7.94
C ALA A 65 -10.22 -5.08 7.58
N ASN A 66 -10.36 -5.48 6.32
CA ASN A 66 -9.96 -6.78 5.79
C ASN A 66 -8.88 -6.64 4.69
N PRO A 67 -7.60 -6.46 5.07
CA PRO A 67 -6.51 -6.27 4.12
C PRO A 67 -6.22 -7.55 3.31
N PRO A 68 -5.63 -7.41 2.11
CA PRO A 68 -5.23 -8.56 1.29
C PRO A 68 -3.99 -9.27 1.84
N TRP A 69 -3.89 -10.55 1.54
CA TRP A 69 -2.64 -11.31 1.57
C TRP A 69 -1.79 -11.02 0.34
N ASP A 70 -0.48 -11.30 0.41
CA ASP A 70 0.45 -11.10 -0.71
C ASP A 70 0.02 -11.85 -1.99
N HIS A 71 -0.58 -13.02 -1.87
CA HIS A 71 -1.06 -13.80 -3.03
C HIS A 71 -2.37 -13.27 -3.63
N GLU A 72 -3.01 -12.29 -2.99
CA GLU A 72 -4.21 -11.61 -3.49
C GLU A 72 -3.88 -10.31 -4.23
N LEU A 73 -2.58 -9.94 -4.33
CA LEU A 73 -2.11 -8.70 -4.94
C LEU A 73 -1.57 -8.85 -6.36
#